data_AF-A0A946VUE7-F1
#
_entry.id   AF-A0A946VUE7-F1
#
_cell.length_a   1.000
_cell.length_b   1.000
_cell.length_c   1.000
_cell.angle_alpha   90.00
_cell.angle_beta   90.00
_cell.angle_gamma   90.00
#
_symmetry.space_group_name_H-M   'P 1'
#
loop_
_entity.id
_entity.type
_entity.pdbx_description
1 polymer ?
#
loop_
_entity_poly.entity_id
_entity_poly.type
_entity_poly.pdbx_seq_one_letter_code
_entity_poly.pdbx_strand_id
1 'polypeptide(L)'
;MALHAAEEESIEAIKKWWSDNGTFVVVVVAATALLWGGWTFWQSSSQASTAAASDLYEEILALASTEPGVAVTESERTQIIAAAADLQANHSDSVYALYGALFAAQQAVNGADLDVAEQQLRWVLDNAQTGLFGNADDGLILTAQLRLGRVLLGKGEPEQALTLVEGLDPGTFEADFAELRGDIYLSQGRLVDARDAYTTALQTGTGANTFLQMKLDELGSES
;
A
#
# COMPACT_ATOMS: atom_id res chain seq x y z
N MET A 1 -29.09 -1.27 69.61
CA MET A 1 -28.46 -2.61 69.73
C MET A 1 -28.61 -3.43 68.45
N ALA A 2 -29.80 -3.61 67.87
CA ALA A 2 -29.95 -4.37 66.61
C ALA A 2 -29.25 -3.74 65.38
N LEU A 3 -29.18 -2.40 65.31
CA LEU A 3 -28.47 -1.70 64.23
C LEU A 3 -26.95 -1.96 64.24
N HIS A 4 -26.35 -1.98 65.44
CA HIS A 4 -24.91 -2.24 65.61
C HIS A 4 -24.54 -3.70 65.34
N ALA A 5 -25.40 -4.66 65.71
CA ALA A 5 -25.14 -6.08 65.43
C ALA A 5 -25.14 -6.39 63.93
N ALA A 6 -26.06 -5.81 63.16
CA ALA A 6 -26.08 -5.94 61.70
C ALA A 6 -24.88 -5.24 61.02
N GLU A 7 -24.45 -4.11 61.61
CA GLU A 7 -23.24 -3.38 61.19
C GLU A 7 -21.96 -4.21 61.45
N GLU A 8 -21.86 -4.87 62.61
CA GLU A 8 -20.73 -5.75 62.95
C GLU A 8 -20.66 -6.98 62.03
N GLU A 9 -21.80 -7.63 61.79
CA GLU A 9 -21.90 -8.83 60.94
C GLU A 9 -21.53 -8.53 59.48
N SER A 10 -21.94 -7.37 58.97
CA SER A 10 -21.58 -6.91 57.62
C SER A 10 -20.09 -6.59 57.48
N ILE A 11 -19.45 -6.03 58.52
CA ILE A 11 -18.00 -5.77 58.54
C ILE A 11 -17.21 -7.08 58.57
N GLU A 12 -17.63 -8.06 59.36
CA GLU A 12 -16.98 -9.37 59.42
C GLU A 12 -17.09 -10.13 58.08
N ALA A 13 -18.25 -10.06 57.42
CA ALA A 13 -18.45 -10.65 56.10
C ALA A 13 -17.49 -10.05 55.05
N ILE A 14 -17.32 -8.72 55.03
CA ILE A 14 -16.38 -8.04 54.13
C ILE A 14 -14.92 -8.41 54.43
N LYS A 15 -14.53 -8.45 55.72
CA LYS A 15 -13.18 -8.86 56.14
C LYS A 15 -12.86 -10.30 55.71
N LYS A 16 -13.82 -11.22 55.90
CA LYS A 16 -13.68 -12.61 55.49
C LYS A 16 -13.56 -12.73 53.97
N TRP A 17 -14.45 -12.06 53.22
CA TRP A 17 -14.40 -12.05 51.77
C TRP A 17 -13.07 -11.50 51.23
N TRP A 18 -12.56 -10.41 51.81
CA TRP A 18 -11.28 -9.83 51.44
C TRP A 18 -10.10 -10.75 51.79
N SER A 19 -10.14 -11.42 52.95
CA SER A 19 -9.15 -12.44 53.29
C SER A 19 -9.13 -13.58 52.27
N ASP A 20 -10.32 -14.00 51.81
CA ASP A 20 -10.46 -15.14 50.89
C ASP A 20 -10.14 -14.75 49.43
N ASN A 21 -10.38 -13.51 49.01
CA ASN A 21 -10.33 -13.07 47.59
C ASN A 21 -9.36 -11.92 47.30
N GLY A 22 -8.85 -11.21 48.31
CA GLY A 22 -8.10 -9.96 48.14
C GLY A 22 -6.86 -10.11 47.27
N THR A 23 -6.15 -11.25 47.38
CA THR A 23 -4.99 -11.56 46.51
C THR A 23 -5.40 -11.65 45.04
N PHE A 24 -6.51 -12.33 44.73
CA PHE A 24 -7.02 -12.43 43.37
C PHE A 24 -7.44 -11.06 42.82
N VAL A 25 -8.13 -10.24 43.63
CA VAL A 25 -8.52 -8.88 43.25
C VAL A 25 -7.28 -8.03 42.93
N VAL A 26 -6.25 -8.07 43.78
CA VAL A 26 -4.99 -7.34 43.54
C VAL A 26 -4.32 -7.81 42.26
N VAL A 27 -4.26 -9.12 42.00
CA VAL A 27 -3.67 -9.67 40.76
C VAL A 27 -4.45 -9.22 39.53
N VAL A 28 -5.78 -9.26 39.56
CA VAL A 28 -6.63 -8.83 38.42
C VAL A 28 -6.47 -7.34 38.17
N VAL A 29 -6.45 -6.50 39.22
CA VAL A 29 -6.25 -5.06 39.09
C VAL A 29 -4.87 -4.75 38.53
N ALA A 30 -3.82 -5.41 39.03
CA ALA A 30 -2.46 -5.24 38.55
C ALA A 30 -2.32 -5.69 37.08
N ALA A 31 -2.88 -6.84 36.72
CA ALA A 31 -2.88 -7.32 35.33
C ALA A 31 -3.61 -6.36 34.39
N THR A 32 -4.76 -5.83 34.82
CA THR A 32 -5.52 -4.84 34.03
C THR A 32 -4.73 -3.55 33.84
N ALA A 33 -4.08 -3.05 34.90
CA ALA A 33 -3.24 -1.85 34.82
C ALA A 33 -2.03 -2.05 33.89
N LEU A 34 -1.39 -3.23 33.91
CA LEU A 34 -0.29 -3.56 33.02
C LEU A 34 -0.73 -3.68 31.56
N LEU A 35 -1.85 -4.35 31.29
CA LEU A 35 -2.41 -4.46 29.94
C LEU A 35 -2.78 -3.08 29.37
N TRP A 36 -3.46 -2.25 30.17
CA TRP A 36 -3.85 -0.91 29.75
C TRP A 36 -2.65 0.03 29.59
N GLY A 37 -1.67 -0.02 30.50
CA GLY A 37 -0.43 0.76 30.40
C GLY A 37 0.41 0.36 29.18
N GLY A 38 0.53 -0.94 28.91
CA GLY A 38 1.20 -1.46 27.72
C GLY A 38 0.51 -1.01 26.43
N TRP A 39 -0.82 -1.11 26.37
CA TRP A 39 -1.61 -0.66 25.22
C TRP A 39 -1.49 0.85 24.98
N THR A 40 -1.60 1.67 26.03
CA THR A 40 -1.51 3.14 25.89
C THR A 40 -0.10 3.59 25.48
N PHE A 41 0.95 2.96 26.01
CA PHE A 41 2.32 3.22 25.58
C PHE A 41 2.54 2.85 24.10
N TRP A 42 2.11 1.66 23.69
CA TRP A 42 2.19 1.21 22.29
C TRP A 42 1.42 2.15 21.36
N GLN A 43 0.18 2.50 21.71
CA GLN A 43 -0.66 3.44 20.95
C GLN A 43 -0.03 4.83 20.83
N SER A 44 0.61 5.34 21.89
CA SER A 44 1.28 6.65 21.85
C SER A 44 2.51 6.62 20.96
N SER A 45 3.31 5.54 21.01
CA SER A 45 4.49 5.37 20.17
C SER A 45 4.09 5.25 18.69
N SER A 46 3.02 4.50 18.39
CA SER A 46 2.51 4.35 17.03
C SER A 46 2.01 5.69 16.47
N GLN A 47 1.25 6.48 17.25
CA GLN A 47 0.78 7.81 16.80
C GLN A 47 1.92 8.78 16.49
N ALA A 48 2.99 8.78 17.30
CA ALA A 48 4.16 9.62 17.03
C ALA A 48 4.89 9.20 15.75
N SER A 49 5.01 7.89 15.51
CA SER A 49 5.60 7.34 14.26
C SER A 49 4.77 7.74 13.04
N THR A 50 3.44 7.61 13.11
CA THR A 50 2.54 7.97 12.00
C THR A 50 2.56 9.45 11.67
N ALA A 51 2.67 10.33 12.69
CA ALA A 51 2.79 11.77 12.48
C ALA A 51 4.12 12.16 11.80
N ALA A 52 5.23 11.57 12.22
CA ALA A 52 6.52 11.78 11.56
C ALA A 52 6.51 11.28 10.11
N ALA A 53 5.87 10.13 9.86
CA ALA A 53 5.70 9.60 8.51
C ALA A 53 4.81 10.50 7.64
N SER A 54 3.76 11.12 8.19
CA SER A 54 2.93 12.05 7.43
C SER A 54 3.70 13.32 7.05
N ASP A 55 4.55 13.85 7.92
CA ASP A 55 5.35 15.05 7.63
C ASP A 55 6.29 14.82 6.43
N LEU A 56 6.97 13.67 6.37
CA LEU A 56 7.80 13.27 5.23
C LEU A 56 6.97 13.10 3.94
N TYR A 57 5.76 12.56 4.06
CA TYR A 57 4.87 12.40 2.91
C TYR A 57 4.33 13.75 2.40
N GLU A 58 4.02 14.69 3.29
CA GLU A 58 3.64 16.05 2.90
C GLU A 58 4.78 16.76 2.15
N GLU A 59 6.04 16.54 2.55
CA GLU A 59 7.21 17.02 1.81
C GLU A 59 7.26 16.44 0.39
N ILE A 60 7.06 15.13 0.23
CA ILE A 60 6.98 14.49 -1.10
C ILE A 60 5.89 15.14 -1.95
N LEU A 61 4.69 15.35 -1.39
CA LEU A 61 3.58 15.98 -2.10
C LEU A 61 3.89 17.43 -2.50
N ALA A 62 4.54 18.20 -1.63
CA ALA A 62 4.93 19.57 -1.92
C ALA A 62 5.95 19.64 -3.08
N LEU A 63 6.94 18.74 -3.09
CA LEU A 63 7.94 18.64 -4.16
C LEU A 63 7.36 18.12 -5.47
N ALA A 64 6.38 17.23 -5.41
CA ALA A 64 5.71 16.66 -6.58
C ALA A 64 4.61 17.57 -7.16
N SER A 65 4.19 18.60 -6.42
CA SER A 65 3.14 19.54 -6.84
C SER A 65 3.70 20.57 -7.82
N THR A 66 3.67 20.23 -9.11
CA THR A 66 4.05 21.14 -10.18
C THR A 66 2.83 21.66 -10.95
N GLU A 67 2.96 22.83 -11.58
CA GLU A 67 1.95 23.34 -12.49
C GLU A 67 1.76 22.38 -13.68
N PRO A 68 0.55 22.29 -14.27
CA PRO A 68 0.31 21.43 -15.43
C PRO A 68 1.32 21.69 -16.56
N GLY A 69 2.06 20.63 -16.94
CA GLY A 69 3.08 20.70 -17.99
C GLY A 69 4.48 21.07 -17.50
N VAL A 70 4.68 21.32 -16.21
CA VAL A 70 6.00 21.52 -15.60
C VAL A 70 6.48 20.21 -14.99
N ALA A 71 7.66 19.75 -15.41
CA ALA A 71 8.28 18.56 -14.83
C ALA A 71 8.99 18.91 -13.51
N VAL A 72 8.99 17.95 -12.58
CA VAL A 72 9.82 17.99 -11.37
C VAL A 72 11.29 18.12 -11.77
N THR A 73 12.00 19.06 -11.16
CA THR A 73 13.44 19.25 -11.41
C THR A 73 14.25 18.08 -10.90
N GLU A 74 15.49 17.92 -11.38
CA GLU A 74 16.40 16.86 -10.89
C GLU A 74 16.64 16.94 -9.38
N SER A 75 16.72 18.17 -8.85
CA SER A 75 16.93 18.43 -7.42
C SER A 75 15.72 17.99 -6.59
N GLU A 76 14.51 18.34 -7.02
CA GLU A 76 13.27 17.92 -6.35
C GLU A 76 13.07 16.41 -6.47
N ARG A 77 13.41 15.82 -7.62
CA ARG A 77 13.37 14.37 -7.83
C ARG A 77 14.26 13.64 -6.82
N THR A 78 15.49 14.11 -6.66
CA THR A 78 16.45 13.54 -5.69
C THR A 78 15.91 13.62 -4.27
N GLN A 79 15.27 14.75 -3.91
CA GLN A 79 14.65 14.94 -2.60
C GLN A 79 13.45 14.02 -2.37
N ILE A 80 12.57 13.86 -3.37
CA ILE A 80 11.43 12.91 -3.31
C ILE A 80 11.93 11.49 -3.07
N ILE A 81 12.95 11.03 -3.83
CA ILE A 81 13.51 9.69 -3.68
C ILE A 81 14.15 9.52 -2.29
N ALA A 82 14.84 10.54 -1.78
CA ALA A 82 15.44 10.51 -0.45
C ALA A 82 14.38 10.44 0.68
N ALA A 83 13.32 11.25 0.60
CA ALA A 83 12.23 11.24 1.57
C ALA A 83 11.48 9.89 1.55
N ALA A 84 11.27 9.31 0.36
CA ALA A 84 10.71 7.97 0.23
C ALA A 84 11.59 6.89 0.86
N ALA A 85 12.91 6.97 0.67
CA ALA A 85 13.86 6.06 1.31
C ALA A 85 13.86 6.19 2.84
N ASP A 86 13.69 7.41 3.36
CA ASP A 86 13.57 7.66 4.80
C ASP A 86 12.29 7.04 5.38
N LEU A 87 11.17 7.19 4.69
CA LEU A 87 9.91 6.51 5.02
C LEU A 87 10.08 4.98 5.05
N GLN A 88 10.78 4.40 4.08
CA GLN A 88 11.03 2.95 4.05
C GLN A 88 11.94 2.50 5.19
N ALA A 89 12.96 3.28 5.53
CA ALA A 89 13.91 2.91 6.58
C ALA A 89 13.31 3.03 7.98
N ASN A 90 12.53 4.08 8.23
CA ASN A 90 12.10 4.47 9.58
C ASN A 90 10.60 4.26 9.84
N HIS A 91 9.79 4.11 8.79
CA HIS A 91 8.33 4.04 8.87
C HIS A 91 7.74 2.99 7.90
N SER A 92 8.46 1.89 7.68
CA SER A 92 8.09 0.81 6.72
C SER A 92 6.69 0.22 6.92
N ASP A 93 6.16 0.27 8.14
CA ASP A 93 4.84 -0.22 8.51
C ASP A 93 3.70 0.78 8.22
N SER A 94 4.04 1.99 7.81
CA SER A 94 3.08 3.03 7.47
C SER A 94 2.63 2.95 6.02
N VAL A 95 1.37 3.30 5.76
CA VAL A 95 0.86 3.48 4.38
C VAL A 95 1.62 4.58 3.63
N TYR A 96 2.15 5.57 4.35
CA TYR A 96 2.97 6.63 3.79
C TYR A 96 4.24 6.10 3.12
N ALA A 97 4.87 5.07 3.68
CA ALA A 97 6.02 4.43 3.04
C ALA A 97 5.65 3.75 1.71
N LEU A 98 4.48 3.12 1.63
CA LEU A 98 3.98 2.55 0.37
C LEU A 98 3.74 3.63 -0.69
N TYR A 99 3.04 4.72 -0.34
CA TYR A 99 2.82 5.84 -1.26
C TYR A 99 4.11 6.57 -1.64
N GLY A 100 5.02 6.77 -0.69
CA GLY A 100 6.33 7.35 -0.93
C GLY A 100 7.14 6.53 -1.95
N ALA A 101 7.14 5.20 -1.81
CA ALA A 101 7.77 4.30 -2.77
C ALA A 101 7.13 4.40 -4.17
N LEU A 102 5.81 4.55 -4.27
CA LEU A 102 5.14 4.77 -5.57
C LEU A 102 5.57 6.10 -6.22
N PHE A 103 5.72 7.17 -5.44
CA PHE A 103 6.24 8.44 -5.93
C PHE A 103 7.70 8.33 -6.36
N ALA A 104 8.55 7.67 -5.58
CA ALA A 104 9.93 7.40 -5.94
C ALA A 104 10.04 6.60 -7.24
N ALA A 105 9.19 5.57 -7.43
CA ALA A 105 9.13 4.81 -8.67
C ALA A 105 8.75 5.69 -9.87
N GLN A 106 7.73 6.54 -9.73
CA GLN A 106 7.32 7.47 -10.79
C GLN A 106 8.47 8.43 -11.15
N GLN A 107 9.15 8.98 -10.14
CA GLN A 107 10.29 9.87 -10.32
C GLN A 107 11.47 9.18 -11.00
N ALA A 108 11.73 7.92 -10.65
CA ALA A 108 12.75 7.10 -11.30
C ALA A 108 12.43 6.86 -12.78
N VAL A 109 11.18 6.51 -13.13
CA VAL A 109 10.74 6.40 -14.53
C VAL A 109 10.90 7.72 -15.28
N ASN A 110 10.52 8.85 -14.69
CA ASN A 110 10.70 10.19 -15.28
C ASN A 110 12.19 10.53 -15.50
N GLY A 111 13.08 9.98 -14.68
CA GLY A 111 14.53 10.07 -14.83
C GLY A 111 15.15 9.01 -15.74
N ALA A 112 14.33 8.16 -16.38
CA ALA A 112 14.76 7.01 -17.17
C ALA A 112 15.57 5.94 -16.40
N ASP A 113 15.46 5.92 -15.07
CA ASP A 113 16.05 4.90 -14.20
C ASP A 113 15.01 3.81 -13.90
N LEU A 114 14.87 2.88 -14.84
CA LEU A 114 13.89 1.79 -14.74
C LEU A 114 14.27 0.74 -13.68
N ASP A 115 15.56 0.62 -13.33
CA ASP A 115 16.03 -0.31 -12.30
C ASP A 115 15.59 0.16 -10.90
N VAL A 116 15.75 1.46 -10.61
CA VAL A 116 15.23 2.04 -9.37
C VAL A 116 13.71 1.97 -9.35
N ALA A 117 13.03 2.26 -10.47
CA ALA A 117 11.57 2.16 -10.54
C ALA A 117 11.07 0.75 -10.20
N GLU A 118 11.70 -0.28 -10.76
CA GLU A 118 11.39 -1.68 -10.45
C GLU A 118 11.62 -1.98 -8.97
N GLN A 119 12.78 -1.60 -8.42
CA GLN A 119 13.10 -1.84 -7.01
C GLN A 119 12.02 -1.26 -6.08
N GLN A 120 11.61 -0.02 -6.33
CA GLN A 120 10.60 0.67 -5.53
C GLN A 120 9.23 0.00 -5.63
N LEU A 121 8.81 -0.42 -6.84
CA LEU A 121 7.53 -1.09 -7.03
C LEU A 121 7.50 -2.49 -6.43
N ARG A 122 8.59 -3.26 -6.54
CA ARG A 122 8.73 -4.54 -5.84
C ARG A 122 8.69 -4.36 -4.33
N TRP A 123 9.37 -3.34 -3.81
CA TRP A 123 9.31 -3.02 -2.38
C TRP A 123 7.87 -2.79 -1.90
N VAL A 124 7.04 -2.08 -2.68
CA VAL A 124 5.61 -1.90 -2.37
C VAL A 124 4.90 -3.25 -2.27
N LEU A 125 5.11 -4.15 -3.24
CA LEU A 125 4.47 -5.48 -3.24
C LEU A 125 4.94 -6.37 -2.09
N ASP A 126 6.23 -6.30 -1.75
CA ASP A 126 6.83 -7.11 -0.68
C ASP A 126 6.46 -6.60 0.72
N ASN A 127 6.20 -5.29 0.86
CA ASN A 127 5.86 -4.64 2.13
C ASN A 127 4.37 -4.29 2.24
N ALA A 128 3.58 -4.66 1.24
CA ALA A 128 2.14 -4.60 1.29
C ALA A 128 1.63 -5.48 2.44
N GLN A 129 1.36 -4.85 3.58
CA GLN A 129 0.73 -5.51 4.72
C GLN A 129 -0.71 -5.88 4.34
N THR A 130 -0.88 -7.06 3.77
CA THR A 130 -2.16 -7.65 3.36
C THR A 130 -2.67 -8.63 4.43
N GLY A 131 -3.99 -8.85 4.48
CA GLY A 131 -4.64 -9.81 5.39
C GLY A 131 -5.43 -9.19 6.55
N LEU A 132 -5.82 -10.01 7.54
CA LEU A 132 -6.77 -9.66 8.62
C LEU A 132 -6.36 -8.44 9.47
N PHE A 133 -5.07 -8.14 9.54
CA PHE A 133 -4.51 -6.99 10.25
C PHE A 133 -3.69 -6.08 9.32
N GLY A 134 -3.84 -6.29 8.01
CA GLY A 134 -3.20 -5.52 6.97
C GLY A 134 -4.00 -4.26 6.64
N ASN A 135 -3.30 -3.22 6.22
CA ASN A 135 -3.88 -1.91 5.92
C ASN A 135 -3.75 -1.55 4.43
N ALA A 136 -3.12 -2.41 3.62
CA ALA A 136 -2.88 -2.13 2.21
C ALA A 136 -4.19 -2.29 1.40
N ASP A 137 -4.51 -1.26 0.63
CA ASP A 137 -5.64 -1.24 -0.29
C ASP A 137 -5.36 -2.12 -1.52
N ASP A 138 -6.29 -3.00 -1.91
CA ASP A 138 -6.12 -3.87 -3.08
C ASP A 138 -5.86 -3.07 -4.36
N GLY A 139 -6.46 -1.89 -4.49
CA GLY A 139 -6.22 -0.96 -5.60
C GLY A 139 -4.80 -0.42 -5.62
N LEU A 140 -4.17 -0.20 -4.46
CA LEU A 140 -2.75 0.16 -4.36
C LEU A 140 -1.86 -0.98 -4.89
N ILE A 141 -2.16 -2.22 -4.54
CA ILE A 141 -1.41 -3.41 -5.01
C ILE A 141 -1.55 -3.57 -6.52
N LEU A 142 -2.77 -3.52 -7.04
CA LEU A 142 -3.04 -3.59 -8.48
C LEU A 142 -2.33 -2.45 -9.22
N THR A 143 -2.32 -1.24 -8.65
CA THR A 143 -1.59 -0.09 -9.21
C THR A 143 -0.08 -0.35 -9.27
N ALA A 144 0.51 -0.89 -8.21
CA ALA A 144 1.93 -1.22 -8.16
C ALA A 144 2.28 -2.33 -9.17
N GLN A 145 1.46 -3.39 -9.27
CA GLN A 145 1.64 -4.47 -10.25
C GLN A 145 1.54 -3.97 -11.69
N LEU A 146 0.51 -3.19 -12.01
CA LEU A 146 0.34 -2.61 -13.35
C LEU A 146 1.54 -1.75 -13.75
N ARG A 147 2.01 -0.89 -12.84
CA ARG A 147 3.20 -0.04 -13.08
C ARG A 147 4.46 -0.87 -13.21
N LEU A 148 4.64 -1.90 -12.39
CA LEU A 148 5.81 -2.79 -12.45
C LEU A 148 5.84 -3.55 -13.78
N GLY A 149 4.70 -4.05 -14.26
CA GLY A 149 4.63 -4.70 -15.56
C GLY A 149 4.99 -3.77 -16.72
N ARG A 150 4.58 -2.49 -16.66
CA ARG A 150 5.01 -1.46 -17.63
C ARG A 150 6.51 -1.18 -17.55
N VAL A 151 7.09 -1.13 -16.36
CA VAL A 151 8.54 -0.95 -16.16
C VAL A 151 9.32 -2.13 -16.73
N LEU A 152 8.91 -3.37 -16.40
CA LEU A 152 9.53 -4.59 -16.93
C LEU A 152 9.45 -4.65 -18.45
N LEU A 153 8.30 -4.29 -19.04
CA LEU A 153 8.16 -4.20 -20.49
C LEU A 153 9.10 -3.13 -21.08
N GLY A 154 9.21 -1.95 -20.45
CA GLY A 154 10.13 -0.89 -20.87
C GLY A 154 11.61 -1.28 -20.77
N LYS A 155 11.95 -2.19 -19.85
CA LYS A 155 13.28 -2.80 -19.73
C LYS A 155 13.55 -3.90 -20.77
N GLY A 156 12.56 -4.27 -21.58
CA GLY A 156 12.66 -5.38 -22.53
C GLY A 156 12.56 -6.75 -21.87
N GLU A 157 11.80 -6.87 -20.77
CA GLU A 157 11.57 -8.10 -20.03
C GLU A 157 10.09 -8.57 -20.12
N PRO A 158 9.55 -8.80 -21.32
CA PRO A 158 8.12 -9.08 -21.52
C PRO A 158 7.65 -10.39 -20.88
N GLU A 159 8.50 -11.40 -20.75
CA GLU A 159 8.16 -12.66 -20.08
C GLU A 159 7.90 -12.46 -18.58
N GLN A 160 8.73 -11.62 -17.94
CA GLN A 160 8.55 -11.27 -16.53
C GLN A 160 7.32 -10.38 -16.34
N ALA A 161 7.11 -9.42 -17.25
CA ALA A 161 5.92 -8.59 -17.25
C ALA A 161 4.64 -9.43 -17.41
N LEU A 162 4.63 -10.40 -18.33
CA LEU A 162 3.48 -11.29 -18.53
C LEU A 162 3.20 -12.11 -17.27
N THR A 163 4.22 -12.73 -16.70
CA THR A 163 4.09 -13.55 -15.47
C THR A 163 3.47 -12.76 -14.31
N LEU A 164 3.75 -11.46 -14.23
CA LEU A 164 3.22 -10.59 -13.19
C LEU A 164 1.71 -10.31 -13.34
N VAL A 165 1.21 -10.25 -14.57
CA VAL A 165 -0.15 -9.76 -14.87
C VAL A 165 -1.11 -10.81 -15.41
N GLU A 166 -0.58 -11.95 -15.86
CA GLU A 166 -1.37 -13.04 -16.41
C GLU A 166 -2.16 -13.77 -15.32
N GLY A 167 -3.45 -14.03 -15.60
CA GLY A 167 -4.32 -14.80 -14.69
C GLY A 167 -4.81 -14.02 -13.45
N LEU A 168 -4.47 -12.74 -13.32
CA LEU A 168 -5.07 -11.87 -12.30
C LEU A 168 -6.53 -11.53 -12.65
N ASP A 169 -7.37 -11.39 -11.63
CA ASP A 169 -8.69 -10.76 -11.73
C ASP A 169 -8.61 -9.36 -11.10
N PRO A 170 -8.30 -8.32 -11.90
CA PRO A 170 -8.06 -6.96 -11.42
C PRO A 170 -9.38 -6.15 -11.25
N GLY A 171 -10.55 -6.77 -11.46
CA GLY A 171 -11.85 -6.13 -11.29
C GLY A 171 -11.99 -4.83 -12.09
N THR A 172 -12.10 -3.70 -11.40
CA THR A 172 -12.26 -2.38 -12.04
C THR A 172 -11.03 -1.92 -12.84
N PHE A 173 -9.87 -2.54 -12.63
CA PHE A 173 -8.63 -2.26 -13.37
C PHE A 173 -8.47 -3.12 -14.63
N GLU A 174 -9.45 -3.97 -14.97
CA GLU A 174 -9.35 -4.91 -16.09
C GLU A 174 -8.99 -4.25 -17.43
N ALA A 175 -9.49 -3.03 -17.67
CA ALA A 175 -9.14 -2.29 -18.89
C ALA A 175 -7.64 -2.00 -18.98
N ASP A 176 -7.04 -1.49 -17.91
CA ASP A 176 -5.61 -1.16 -17.85
C ASP A 176 -4.71 -2.40 -17.94
N PHE A 177 -5.10 -3.48 -17.25
CA PHE A 177 -4.37 -4.76 -17.29
C PHE A 177 -4.51 -5.46 -18.64
N ALA A 178 -5.66 -5.37 -19.30
CA ALA A 178 -5.85 -5.88 -20.65
C ALA A 178 -5.02 -5.10 -21.67
N GLU A 179 -4.93 -3.77 -21.54
CA GLU A 179 -4.04 -2.96 -22.39
C GLU A 179 -2.57 -3.37 -22.20
N LEU A 180 -2.11 -3.51 -20.96
CA LEU A 180 -0.74 -3.95 -20.68
C LEU A 180 -0.45 -5.36 -21.23
N ARG A 181 -1.38 -6.31 -21.07
CA ARG A 181 -1.25 -7.64 -21.69
C ARG A 181 -1.12 -7.55 -23.22
N GLY A 182 -1.90 -6.68 -23.85
CA GLY A 182 -1.80 -6.42 -25.28
C GLY A 182 -0.42 -5.89 -25.68
N ASP A 183 0.10 -4.90 -24.94
CA ASP A 183 1.44 -4.33 -25.17
C ASP A 183 2.55 -5.37 -25.01
N ILE A 184 2.43 -6.25 -24.00
CA ILE A 184 3.35 -7.36 -23.77
C ILE A 184 3.29 -8.35 -24.94
N TYR A 185 2.10 -8.81 -25.33
CA TYR A 185 1.95 -9.74 -26.46
C TYR A 185 2.46 -9.16 -27.77
N LEU A 186 2.22 -7.88 -28.01
CA LEU A 186 2.74 -7.18 -29.18
C LEU A 186 4.28 -7.20 -29.21
N SER A 187 4.93 -6.90 -28.07
CA SER A 187 6.40 -6.94 -27.97
C SER A 187 6.99 -8.34 -28.22
N GLN A 188 6.20 -9.40 -28.01
CA GLN A 188 6.56 -10.78 -28.27
C GLN A 188 6.19 -11.26 -29.70
N GLY A 189 5.59 -10.40 -30.52
CA GLY A 189 5.11 -10.74 -31.86
C GLY A 189 3.83 -11.59 -31.87
N ARG A 190 3.13 -11.71 -30.75
CA ARG A 190 1.89 -12.48 -30.58
C ARG A 190 0.67 -11.65 -30.97
N LEU A 191 0.55 -11.34 -32.26
CA LEU A 191 -0.43 -10.35 -32.76
C LEU A 191 -1.89 -10.71 -32.48
N VAL A 192 -2.25 -12.00 -32.52
CA VAL A 192 -3.61 -12.46 -32.22
C VAL A 192 -3.94 -12.22 -30.75
N ASP A 193 -3.05 -12.63 -29.85
CA ASP A 193 -3.22 -12.44 -28.41
C ASP A 193 -3.25 -10.95 -28.05
N ALA A 194 -2.42 -10.14 -28.72
CA ALA A 194 -2.42 -8.69 -28.53
C ALA A 194 -3.76 -8.05 -28.93
N ARG A 195 -4.31 -8.43 -30.09
CA ARG A 195 -5.62 -7.97 -30.57
C ARG A 195 -6.73 -8.36 -29.60
N ASP A 196 -6.73 -9.60 -29.13
CA ASP A 196 -7.74 -10.08 -28.18
C ASP A 196 -7.67 -9.29 -26.87
N ALA A 197 -6.46 -9.06 -26.34
CA ALA A 197 -6.26 -8.28 -25.12
C ALA A 197 -6.69 -6.81 -25.29
N TYR A 198 -6.35 -6.14 -26.39
CA TYR A 198 -6.82 -4.77 -26.67
C TYR A 198 -8.34 -4.70 -26.86
N THR A 199 -8.95 -5.74 -27.43
CA THR A 199 -10.41 -5.84 -27.56
C THR A 199 -11.06 -5.93 -26.18
N THR A 200 -10.51 -6.76 -25.28
CA THR A 200 -10.96 -6.82 -23.89
C THR A 200 -10.84 -5.45 -23.22
N ALA A 201 -9.71 -4.76 -23.38
CA ALA A 201 -9.50 -3.43 -22.78
C ALA A 201 -10.54 -2.40 -23.23
N LEU A 202 -10.94 -2.41 -24.51
CA LEU A 202 -12.00 -1.53 -25.02
C LEU A 202 -13.39 -1.88 -24.48
N GLN A 203 -13.67 -3.16 -24.25
CA GLN A 203 -14.97 -3.62 -23.77
C GLN A 203 -15.19 -3.36 -22.27
N THR A 204 -14.12 -3.43 -21.48
CA THR A 204 -14.18 -3.24 -20.02
C THR A 204 -13.91 -1.80 -19.60
N GLY A 205 -13.29 -0.99 -20.47
CA GLY A 205 -13.03 0.43 -20.24
C GLY A 205 -14.29 1.30 -20.26
N THR A 206 -14.30 2.34 -19.42
CA THR A 206 -15.36 3.35 -19.42
C THR A 206 -14.99 4.53 -20.32
N GLY A 207 -15.45 4.51 -21.57
CA GLY A 207 -15.32 5.64 -22.51
C GLY A 207 -14.57 5.30 -23.80
N ALA A 208 -14.60 6.22 -24.77
CA ALA A 208 -13.87 6.05 -26.02
C ALA A 208 -12.37 6.29 -25.79
N ASN A 209 -11.57 5.24 -25.82
CA ASN A 209 -10.11 5.32 -25.77
C ASN A 209 -9.54 5.34 -27.19
N THR A 210 -9.40 6.55 -27.77
CA THR A 210 -8.88 6.75 -29.13
C THR A 210 -7.47 6.18 -29.31
N PHE A 211 -6.64 6.22 -28.28
CA PHE A 211 -5.27 5.69 -28.36
C PHE A 211 -5.25 4.16 -28.45
N LEU A 212 -6.09 3.49 -27.66
CA LEU A 212 -6.26 2.04 -27.73
C LEU A 212 -6.87 1.58 -29.05
N GLN A 213 -7.77 2.39 -29.65
CA GLN A 213 -8.27 2.15 -31.01
C GLN A 213 -7.15 2.25 -32.06
N MET A 214 -6.27 3.25 -31.97
CA MET A 214 -5.10 3.35 -32.85
C MET A 214 -4.20 2.12 -32.76
N LYS A 215 -3.88 1.65 -31.54
CA LYS A 215 -3.11 0.42 -31.32
C LYS A 215 -3.76 -0.78 -32.04
N LEU A 216 -5.07 -0.93 -31.94
CA LEU A 216 -5.80 -2.04 -32.55
C LEU A 216 -5.84 -1.94 -34.09
N ASP A 217 -5.99 -0.73 -34.63
CA ASP A 217 -5.99 -0.48 -36.08
C ASP A 217 -4.61 -0.76 -36.71
N GLU A 218 -3.52 -0.44 -36.02
CA GLU A 218 -2.15 -0.76 -36.47
C GLU A 218 -1.98 -2.28 -36.67
N LEU A 219 -2.51 -3.11 -35.77
CA LEU A 219 -2.51 -4.58 -35.90
C LEU A 219 -3.39 -5.12 -37.05
N GLY A 220 -4.33 -4.32 -37.57
CA GLY A 220 -5.19 -4.68 -38.69
C GLY A 220 -4.57 -4.34 -40.05
N SER A 221 -3.57 -3.46 -40.08
CA SER A 221 -2.94 -2.98 -41.31
C SER A 221 -1.80 -3.87 -41.84
N GLU A 222 -1.30 -4.81 -41.02
CA GLU A 222 -0.19 -5.71 -41.36
C GLU A 222 -0.60 -7.13 -41.83
N SER A 223 -1.88 -7.37 -42.14
CA SER A 223 -2.37 -8.65 -42.69
C SER A 223 -2.36 -8.70 -44.22
#